data_AF-A0A418EN55-F1
#
_entry.id   AF-A0A418EN55-F1
#
_cell.length_a   1.000
_cell.length_b   1.000
_cell.length_c   1.000
_cell.angle_alpha   90.00
_cell.angle_beta   90.00
_cell.angle_gamma   90.00
#
_symmetry.space_group_name_H-M   'P 1'
#
loop_
_entity.id
_entity.type
_entity.pdbx_description
1 polymer ?
#
loop_
_entity_poly.entity_id
_entity_poly.type
_entity_poly.pdbx_seq_one_letter_code
_entity_poly.pdbx_strand_id
1 'polypeptide(L)'
;MSTPVKSRFSEYEDVLILREVNARLPFMAKRGLVMVGWAAVAEAVASQEEFSRPGFDAKRAQNRFTLLLEGHRVRDDESMRASGVAEDYSEKSLLLDELSSVYDDWKKRDKLRLEDVMREAERVETMGATIREEAMQSLGKRKKIDQVDGDAGGGNNGGTLAKMMKMMHDDNNADLEFRKYQYEKDQEEREAVRSREYEERRIERELQAEQLRCDRESQATQLRMHLEMMMNMITSMNKSK
;
A
#
# COMPACT_ATOMS: atom_id res chain seq x y z
N MET A 1 33.16 31.49 -12.95
CA MET A 1 32.24 31.48 -14.11
C MET A 1 30.96 30.78 -13.66
N SER A 2 29.89 31.53 -13.37
CA SER A 2 28.61 30.94 -12.96
C SER A 2 27.87 30.46 -14.20
N THR A 3 27.64 29.16 -14.32
CA THR A 3 26.84 28.59 -15.40
C THR A 3 25.42 29.14 -15.33
N PRO A 4 24.81 29.57 -16.45
CA PRO A 4 23.44 30.07 -16.45
C PRO A 4 22.48 28.97 -16.00
N VAL A 5 21.65 29.27 -15.00
CA VAL A 5 20.64 28.34 -14.49
C VAL A 5 19.62 28.08 -15.59
N LYS A 6 19.56 26.85 -16.12
CA LYS A 6 18.53 26.43 -17.08
C LYS A 6 17.15 26.51 -16.42
N SER A 7 16.40 27.56 -16.75
CA SER A 7 15.07 27.83 -16.19
C SER A 7 14.03 26.74 -16.50
N ARG A 8 14.13 26.07 -17.67
CA ARG A 8 13.19 25.02 -18.11
C ARG A 8 13.81 23.64 -18.09
N PHE A 9 13.05 22.66 -17.65
CA PHE A 9 13.36 21.23 -17.74
C PHE A 9 13.42 20.80 -19.20
N SER A 10 14.44 20.02 -19.55
CA SER A 10 14.51 19.36 -20.86
C SER A 10 13.63 18.11 -20.87
N GLU A 11 13.32 17.61 -22.07
CA GLU A 11 12.59 16.35 -22.22
C GLU A 11 13.37 15.17 -21.65
N TYR A 12 14.69 15.15 -21.83
CA TYR A 12 15.55 14.14 -21.25
C TYR A 12 15.55 14.19 -19.71
N GLU A 13 15.64 15.38 -19.11
CA GLU A 13 15.51 15.54 -17.65
C GLU A 13 14.14 15.06 -17.14
N ASP A 14 13.06 15.28 -17.92
CA ASP A 14 11.74 14.76 -17.58
C ASP A 14 11.70 13.23 -17.60
N VAL A 15 12.33 12.59 -18.60
CA VAL A 15 12.42 11.12 -18.68
C VAL A 15 13.17 10.56 -17.48
N LEU A 16 14.29 11.15 -17.07
CA LEU A 16 15.03 10.71 -15.88
C LEU A 16 14.17 10.76 -14.61
N ILE A 17 13.41 11.85 -14.44
CA ILE A 17 12.47 11.99 -13.32
C ILE A 17 11.37 10.94 -13.39
N LEU A 18 10.75 10.76 -14.56
CA LEU A 18 9.64 9.82 -14.74
C LEU A 18 10.08 8.37 -14.52
N ARG A 19 11.28 7.97 -14.96
CA ARG A 19 11.85 6.65 -14.68
C ARG A 19 11.97 6.38 -13.18
N GLU A 20 12.54 7.32 -12.43
CA GLU A 20 12.70 7.16 -10.97
C GLU A 20 11.36 7.20 -10.22
N VAL A 21 10.40 8.01 -10.70
CA VAL A 21 9.03 8.00 -10.17
C VAL A 21 8.35 6.66 -10.43
N ASN A 22 8.51 6.07 -11.63
CA ASN A 22 7.94 4.77 -11.98
C ASN A 22 8.55 3.64 -11.16
N ALA A 23 9.88 3.68 -10.95
CA ALA A 23 10.57 2.67 -10.15
C ALA A 23 10.19 2.70 -8.66
N ARG A 24 9.87 3.87 -8.11
CA ARG A 24 9.71 4.07 -6.65
C ARG A 24 8.28 4.32 -6.20
N LEU A 25 7.40 4.73 -7.13
CA LEU A 25 5.99 5.08 -6.89
C LEU A 25 5.80 5.92 -5.61
N PRO A 26 6.47 7.08 -5.48
CA PRO A 26 6.58 7.84 -4.22
C PRO A 26 5.23 8.27 -3.63
N PHE A 27 4.21 8.45 -4.46
CA PHE A 27 2.85 8.78 -4.05
C PHE A 27 2.11 7.60 -3.38
N MET A 28 2.53 6.35 -3.62
CA MET A 28 1.94 5.17 -2.99
C MET A 28 2.52 4.86 -1.60
N ALA A 29 3.51 5.64 -1.14
CA ALA A 29 4.09 5.46 0.18
C ALA A 29 3.06 5.62 1.30
N LYS A 30 3.30 4.99 2.46
CA LYS A 30 2.43 5.09 3.64
C LYS A 30 2.22 6.56 4.04
N ARG A 31 1.06 6.86 4.65
CA ARG A 31 0.73 8.21 5.13
C ARG A 31 1.86 8.74 6.02
N GLY A 32 2.35 9.96 5.72
CA GLY A 32 3.48 10.57 6.41
C GLY A 32 4.87 10.25 5.82
N LEU A 33 4.98 9.28 4.91
CA LEU A 33 6.24 8.89 4.25
C LEU A 33 6.33 9.29 2.77
N VAL A 34 5.27 9.87 2.20
CA VAL A 34 5.24 10.31 0.79
C VAL A 34 6.41 11.22 0.43
N MET A 35 6.73 12.20 1.28
CA MET A 35 7.86 13.11 1.02
C MET A 35 9.22 12.43 1.17
N VAL A 36 9.32 11.34 1.93
CA VAL A 36 10.54 10.51 1.99
C VAL A 36 10.73 9.77 0.66
N GLY A 37 9.64 9.24 0.08
CA GLY A 37 9.67 8.65 -1.27
C GLY A 37 10.10 9.66 -2.33
N TRP A 38 9.56 10.89 -2.29
CA TRP A 38 9.96 11.96 -3.19
C TRP A 38 11.41 12.42 -2.99
N ALA A 39 11.91 12.42 -1.75
CA ALA A 39 13.32 12.70 -1.48
C ALA A 39 14.23 11.64 -2.10
N ALA A 40 13.85 10.37 -2.00
CA ALA A 40 14.59 9.27 -2.60
C ALA A 40 14.60 9.33 -4.14
N VAL A 41 13.50 9.77 -4.77
CA VAL A 41 13.47 10.08 -6.21
C VAL A 41 14.44 11.22 -6.53
N ALA A 42 14.37 12.33 -5.79
CA ALA A 42 15.22 13.50 -6.05
C ALA A 42 16.71 13.16 -5.91
N GLU A 43 17.09 12.37 -4.90
CA GLU A 43 18.45 11.88 -4.68
C GLU A 43 18.92 10.98 -5.82
N ALA A 44 18.08 10.02 -6.25
CA ALA A 44 18.42 9.11 -7.33
C ALA A 44 18.62 9.84 -8.66
N VAL A 45 17.72 10.76 -9.00
CA VAL A 45 17.85 11.58 -10.21
C VAL A 45 19.09 12.48 -10.11
N ALA A 46 19.35 13.11 -8.96
CA ALA A 46 20.52 13.96 -8.76
C ALA A 46 21.86 13.20 -8.76
N SER A 47 21.85 11.89 -8.55
CA SER A 47 23.05 11.03 -8.62
C SER A 47 23.48 10.72 -10.06
N GLN A 48 22.61 10.97 -11.06
CA GLN A 48 22.93 10.76 -12.46
C GLN A 48 23.74 11.95 -13.00
N GLU A 49 24.86 11.67 -13.66
CA GLU A 49 25.80 12.68 -14.16
C GLU A 49 25.13 13.65 -15.15
N GLU A 50 24.16 13.15 -15.89
CA GLU A 50 23.41 13.86 -16.91
C GLU A 50 22.32 14.79 -16.33
N PHE A 51 22.03 14.70 -15.03
CA PHE A 51 21.03 15.53 -14.36
C PHE A 51 21.68 16.69 -13.58
N SER A 52 21.94 17.78 -14.29
CA SER A 52 22.69 18.92 -13.73
C SER A 52 21.80 20.02 -13.13
N ARG A 53 20.80 19.66 -12.30
CA ARG A 53 19.91 20.65 -11.64
C ARG A 53 20.28 20.94 -10.18
N PRO A 54 20.84 22.13 -9.88
CA PRO A 54 21.20 22.48 -8.51
C PRO A 54 19.95 22.66 -7.62
N GLY A 55 20.02 22.06 -6.43
CA GLY A 55 18.95 22.13 -5.43
C GLY A 55 17.66 21.46 -5.90
N PHE A 56 17.75 20.38 -6.68
CA PHE A 56 16.60 19.54 -6.98
C PHE A 56 16.25 18.72 -5.74
N ASP A 57 15.08 18.96 -5.17
CA ASP A 57 14.63 18.35 -3.92
C ASP A 57 13.29 17.62 -4.11
N ALA A 58 12.84 16.94 -3.04
CA ALA A 58 11.59 16.19 -3.03
C ALA A 58 10.38 17.00 -3.54
N LYS A 59 10.29 18.27 -3.14
CA LYS A 59 9.18 19.15 -3.52
C LYS A 59 9.23 19.50 -5.00
N ARG A 60 10.44 19.77 -5.53
CA ARG A 60 10.63 20.02 -6.97
C ARG A 60 10.36 18.79 -7.82
N ALA A 61 10.75 17.60 -7.35
CA ALA A 61 10.43 16.34 -8.02
C ALA A 61 8.91 16.11 -8.09
N GLN A 62 8.22 16.26 -6.95
CA GLN A 62 6.76 16.13 -6.89
C GLN A 62 6.07 17.15 -7.81
N ASN A 63 6.42 18.44 -7.69
CA ASN A 63 5.82 19.49 -8.51
C ASN A 63 6.05 19.24 -10.00
N ARG A 64 7.26 18.79 -10.39
CA ARG A 64 7.56 18.51 -11.79
C ARG A 64 6.72 17.35 -12.32
N PHE A 65 6.61 16.27 -11.55
CA PHE A 65 5.75 15.13 -11.91
C PHE A 65 4.28 15.55 -12.09
N THR A 66 3.72 16.34 -11.15
CA THR A 66 2.34 16.82 -11.25
C THR A 66 2.11 17.63 -12.52
N LEU A 67 3.00 18.58 -12.83
CA LEU A 67 2.91 19.38 -14.07
C LEU A 67 3.01 18.52 -15.34
N LEU A 68 3.82 17.46 -15.31
CA LEU A 68 3.96 16.55 -16.45
C LEU A 68 2.69 15.72 -16.67
N LEU A 69 2.09 15.17 -15.60
CA LEU A 69 0.82 14.47 -15.68
C LEU A 69 -0.31 15.36 -16.19
N GLU A 70 -0.44 16.57 -15.64
CA GLU A 70 -1.47 17.53 -16.07
C GLU A 70 -1.29 17.91 -17.55
N GLY A 71 -0.06 18.21 -17.95
CA GLY A 71 0.24 18.54 -19.34
C GLY A 71 0.04 17.37 -20.30
N HIS A 72 0.19 16.11 -19.84
CA HIS A 72 -0.05 14.91 -20.65
C HIS A 72 -1.54 14.73 -20.95
N ARG A 73 -2.39 14.84 -19.93
CA ARG A 73 -3.84 14.70 -20.07
C ARG A 73 -4.45 15.71 -21.04
N VAL A 74 -3.96 16.95 -21.02
CA VAL A 74 -4.43 17.99 -21.96
C VAL A 74 -4.06 17.62 -23.41
N ARG A 75 -2.85 17.09 -23.64
CA ARG A 75 -2.44 16.65 -24.98
C ARG A 75 -3.22 15.43 -25.45
N ASP A 76 -3.44 14.44 -24.59
CA ASP A 76 -4.24 13.26 -24.94
C ASP A 76 -5.68 13.65 -25.29
N ASP A 77 -6.28 14.57 -24.54
CA ASP A 77 -7.63 15.09 -24.82
C ASP A 77 -7.70 15.87 -26.14
N GLU A 78 -6.65 16.64 -26.46
CA GLU A 78 -6.53 17.37 -27.72
C GLU A 78 -6.28 16.43 -28.91
N SER A 79 -5.39 15.45 -28.78
CA SER A 79 -5.08 14.43 -29.79
C SER A 79 -6.27 13.51 -30.05
N MET A 80 -6.97 13.04 -29.00
CA MET A 80 -8.19 12.22 -29.12
C MET A 80 -9.32 12.97 -29.81
N ARG A 81 -9.41 14.29 -29.61
CA ARG A 81 -10.37 15.14 -30.34
C ARG A 81 -9.95 15.41 -31.79
N ALA A 82 -8.66 15.36 -32.10
CA ALA A 82 -8.12 15.86 -33.37
C ALA A 82 -7.99 14.82 -34.48
N SER A 83 -7.59 13.55 -34.25
CA SER A 83 -7.48 12.56 -35.34
C SER A 83 -7.08 11.13 -34.90
N GLY A 84 -7.49 10.12 -35.68
CA GLY A 84 -7.04 8.72 -35.62
C GLY A 84 -5.72 8.46 -36.37
N VAL A 85 -4.65 9.17 -36.01
CA VAL A 85 -3.30 8.95 -36.54
C VAL A 85 -2.42 8.37 -35.43
N ALA A 86 -1.67 7.31 -35.74
CA ALA A 86 -0.71 6.71 -34.82
C ALA A 86 0.42 7.70 -34.52
N GLU A 87 0.44 8.25 -33.31
CA GLU A 87 1.54 9.05 -32.81
C GLU A 87 2.74 8.15 -32.45
N ASP A 88 3.95 8.64 -32.70
CA ASP A 88 5.20 7.97 -32.34
C ASP A 88 5.33 7.98 -30.81
N TYR A 89 5.28 6.81 -30.19
CA TYR A 89 5.35 6.68 -28.73
C TYR A 89 6.76 6.96 -28.24
N SER A 90 7.02 8.20 -27.83
CA SER A 90 8.21 8.56 -27.07
C SER A 90 8.23 7.81 -25.73
N GLU A 91 9.42 7.54 -25.19
CA GLU A 91 9.53 6.97 -23.85
C GLU A 91 8.80 7.80 -22.80
N LYS A 92 8.84 9.13 -22.96
CA LYS A 92 8.15 10.06 -22.07
C LYS A 92 6.63 9.85 -22.08
N SER A 93 6.01 9.69 -23.25
CA SER A 93 4.57 9.44 -23.35
C SER A 93 4.20 8.08 -22.77
N LEU A 94 4.98 7.02 -23.05
CA LEU A 94 4.75 5.70 -22.46
C LEU A 94 4.81 5.71 -20.93
N LEU A 95 5.83 6.36 -20.36
CA LEU A 95 5.94 6.51 -18.90
C LEU A 95 4.79 7.33 -18.32
N LEU A 96 4.33 8.36 -19.03
CA LEU A 96 3.21 9.19 -18.58
C LEU A 96 1.87 8.46 -18.67
N ASP A 97 1.65 7.61 -19.68
CA ASP A 97 0.45 6.77 -19.79
C ASP A 97 0.39 5.76 -18.62
N GLU A 98 1.50 5.04 -18.38
CA GLU A 98 1.62 4.09 -17.28
C GLU A 98 1.43 4.78 -15.92
N LEU A 99 2.20 5.84 -15.67
CA LEU A 99 2.12 6.57 -14.40
C LEU A 99 0.77 7.25 -14.19
N SER A 100 0.11 7.73 -15.25
CA SER A 100 -1.25 8.30 -15.15
C SER A 100 -2.24 7.25 -14.67
N SER A 101 -2.21 6.07 -15.27
CA SER A 101 -3.06 4.93 -14.90
C SER A 101 -2.83 4.51 -13.44
N VAL A 102 -1.57 4.27 -13.06
CA VAL A 102 -1.20 3.86 -11.70
C VAL A 102 -1.57 4.93 -10.66
N TYR A 103 -1.35 6.21 -10.99
CA TYR A 103 -1.66 7.33 -10.10
C TYR A 103 -3.16 7.49 -9.87
N ASP A 104 -3.98 7.38 -10.92
CA ASP A 104 -5.44 7.51 -10.79
C ASP A 104 -6.05 6.34 -10.01
N ASP A 105 -5.57 5.11 -10.23
CA ASP A 105 -6.01 3.94 -9.48
C ASP A 105 -5.58 4.00 -8.01
N TRP A 106 -4.38 4.50 -7.73
CA TRP A 106 -3.98 4.80 -6.36
C TRP A 106 -4.89 5.87 -5.73
N LYS A 107 -5.15 6.97 -6.43
CA LYS A 107 -5.97 8.09 -5.92
C LYS A 107 -7.42 7.66 -5.64
N LYS A 108 -8.00 6.83 -6.50
CA LYS A 108 -9.32 6.21 -6.27
C LYS A 108 -9.32 5.33 -5.02
N ARG A 109 -8.33 4.45 -4.87
CA ARG A 109 -8.21 3.57 -3.70
C ARG A 109 -8.01 4.35 -2.40
N ASP A 110 -7.15 5.37 -2.42
CA ASP A 110 -6.91 6.19 -1.23
C ASP A 110 -8.15 7.00 -0.83
N LYS A 111 -8.92 7.50 -1.82
CA LYS A 111 -10.21 8.15 -1.58
C LYS A 111 -11.20 7.19 -0.92
N LEU A 112 -11.37 5.98 -1.44
CA LEU A 112 -12.27 4.97 -0.85
C LEU A 112 -11.87 4.62 0.58
N ARG A 113 -10.56 4.42 0.82
CA ARG A 113 -10.03 4.16 2.16
C ARG A 113 -10.33 5.31 3.14
N LEU A 114 -10.21 6.54 2.67
CA LEU A 114 -10.54 7.71 3.49
C LEU A 114 -12.05 7.78 3.79
N GLU A 115 -12.89 7.53 2.80
CA GLU A 115 -14.36 7.50 2.97
C GLU A 115 -14.79 6.41 3.95
N ASP A 116 -14.17 5.23 3.92
CA ASP A 116 -14.45 4.16 4.88
C ASP A 116 -14.05 4.54 6.31
N VAL A 117 -12.88 5.17 6.49
CA VAL A 117 -12.45 5.70 7.80
C VAL A 117 -13.42 6.77 8.30
N MET A 118 -13.89 7.66 7.43
CA MET A 118 -14.87 8.68 7.81
C MET A 118 -16.22 8.07 8.19
N ARG A 119 -16.69 7.08 7.43
CA ARG A 119 -17.95 6.38 7.72
C ARG A 119 -17.90 5.65 9.06
N GLU A 120 -16.76 5.03 9.38
CA GLU A 120 -16.58 4.37 10.67
C GLU A 120 -16.50 5.39 11.81
N ALA A 121 -15.79 6.51 11.62
CA ALA A 121 -15.76 7.59 12.60
C ALA A 121 -17.17 8.15 12.89
N GLU A 122 -17.98 8.34 11.84
CA GLU A 122 -19.38 8.76 11.96
C GLU A 122 -20.23 7.71 12.69
N ARG A 123 -20.05 6.41 12.41
CA ARG A 123 -20.70 5.32 13.16
C ARG A 123 -20.36 5.35 14.64
N VAL A 124 -19.08 5.50 14.98
CA VAL A 124 -18.63 5.58 16.38
C VAL A 124 -19.19 6.84 17.05
N GLU A 125 -19.23 7.97 16.36
CA GLU A 125 -19.77 9.23 16.88
C GLU A 125 -21.29 9.14 17.12
N THR A 126 -22.03 8.59 16.16
CA THR A 126 -23.48 8.37 16.29
C THR A 126 -23.82 7.40 17.41
N MET A 127 -23.12 6.27 17.52
CA MET A 127 -23.25 5.37 18.68
C MET A 127 -22.91 6.06 20.01
N GLY A 128 -21.87 6.88 20.03
CA GLY A 128 -21.53 7.67 21.22
C GLY A 128 -22.61 8.67 21.59
N ALA A 129 -23.30 9.25 20.60
CA ALA A 129 -24.40 10.18 20.81
C ALA A 129 -25.64 9.49 21.41
N THR A 130 -26.02 8.32 20.88
CA THR A 130 -27.16 7.54 21.41
C THR A 130 -26.92 7.11 22.86
N ILE A 131 -25.72 6.61 23.19
CA ILE A 131 -25.36 6.24 24.57
C ILE A 131 -25.46 7.44 25.52
N ARG A 132 -24.99 8.62 25.10
CA ARG A 132 -25.10 9.85 25.91
C ARG A 132 -26.57 10.24 26.12
N GLU A 133 -27.39 10.16 25.09
CA GLU A 133 -28.82 10.49 25.16
C GLU A 133 -29.57 9.55 26.11
N GLU A 134 -29.37 8.23 25.97
CA GLU A 134 -29.99 7.22 26.83
C GLU A 134 -29.59 7.40 28.30
N ALA A 135 -28.30 7.68 28.56
CA ALA A 135 -27.82 7.97 29.91
C ALA A 135 -28.52 9.20 30.51
N MET A 136 -28.68 10.29 29.75
CA MET A 136 -29.36 11.51 30.20
C MET A 136 -30.85 11.28 30.48
N GLN A 137 -31.54 10.46 29.67
CA GLN A 137 -32.94 10.10 29.91
C GLN A 137 -33.13 9.22 31.15
N SER A 138 -32.16 8.36 31.48
CA SER A 138 -32.21 7.49 32.67
C SER A 138 -32.08 8.24 34.01
N LEU A 139 -31.42 9.41 34.01
CA LEU A 139 -31.27 10.26 35.20
C LEU A 139 -32.56 11.01 35.55
N GLY A 140 -33.40 11.33 34.55
CA GLY A 140 -34.66 12.06 34.75
C GLY A 140 -35.79 11.26 35.43
N LYS A 141 -35.70 9.91 35.43
CA LYS A 141 -36.78 9.03 35.92
C LYS A 141 -36.72 8.75 37.44
N ARG A 142 -35.69 9.22 38.15
CA ARG A 142 -35.52 8.98 39.59
C ARG A 142 -36.05 10.09 40.52
N LYS A 143 -36.82 11.07 40.01
CA LYS A 143 -37.38 12.18 40.83
C LYS A 143 -38.91 12.30 40.84
N LYS A 144 -39.63 11.19 40.64
CA LYS A 144 -41.08 11.11 40.90
C LYS A 144 -41.44 9.72 41.44
N ILE A 145 -41.04 9.46 42.67
CA ILE A 145 -41.71 8.46 43.51
C ILE A 145 -41.92 9.15 44.85
N ASP A 146 -42.99 9.94 44.92
CA ASP A 146 -43.66 10.19 46.19
C ASP A 146 -45.14 10.51 45.89
N GLN A 147 -46.01 9.57 46.29
CA GLN A 147 -47.49 9.65 46.43
C GLN A 147 -48.29 9.79 45.10
N VAL A 148 -49.41 9.09 44.83
CA VAL A 148 -50.55 8.60 45.63
C VAL A 148 -51.16 7.37 44.91
N ASP A 149 -51.80 6.50 45.71
CA ASP A 149 -52.67 5.37 45.35
C ASP A 149 -53.74 5.63 44.26
N GLY A 150 -54.16 4.56 43.58
CA GLY A 150 -55.56 4.39 43.18
C GLY A 150 -55.88 4.24 41.69
N ASP A 151 -56.37 3.04 41.37
CA ASP A 151 -57.45 2.72 40.41
C ASP A 151 -57.13 2.37 38.94
N ALA A 152 -58.00 1.47 38.46
CA ALA A 152 -57.86 0.49 37.40
C ALA A 152 -57.86 1.02 35.96
N GLY A 153 -57.20 0.25 35.08
CA GLY A 153 -57.34 0.37 33.63
C GLY A 153 -56.65 -0.79 32.92
N GLY A 154 -57.41 -1.81 32.53
CA GLY A 154 -56.93 -2.99 31.83
C GLY A 154 -56.21 -2.64 30.53
N GLY A 155 -54.89 -2.86 30.50
CA GLY A 155 -54.03 -2.51 29.38
C GLY A 155 -53.65 -3.71 28.54
N ASN A 156 -53.91 -3.63 27.23
CA ASN A 156 -53.46 -4.53 26.18
C ASN A 156 -51.92 -4.47 25.95
N ASN A 157 -51.13 -4.26 27.01
CA ASN A 157 -49.71 -3.89 26.97
C ASN A 157 -48.75 -5.09 27.03
N GLY A 158 -49.27 -6.31 27.22
CA GLY A 158 -48.45 -7.52 27.31
C GLY A 158 -47.74 -7.90 26.00
N GLY A 159 -48.39 -7.66 24.86
CA GLY A 159 -47.82 -7.98 23.54
C GLY A 159 -46.65 -7.08 23.13
N THR A 160 -46.69 -5.80 23.50
CA THR A 160 -45.62 -4.85 23.22
C THR A 160 -44.36 -5.15 24.03
N LEU A 161 -44.51 -5.48 25.32
CA LEU A 161 -43.39 -5.85 26.20
C LEU A 161 -42.68 -7.12 25.71
N ALA A 162 -43.45 -8.15 25.32
CA ALA A 162 -42.89 -9.40 24.81
C ALA A 162 -42.11 -9.20 23.49
N LYS A 163 -42.61 -8.32 22.60
CA LYS A 163 -41.93 -7.99 21.34
C LYS A 163 -40.62 -7.22 21.59
N MET A 164 -40.62 -6.32 22.58
CA MET A 164 -39.42 -5.56 22.99
C MET A 164 -38.37 -6.48 23.62
N MET A 165 -38.79 -7.43 24.46
CA MET A 165 -37.90 -8.43 25.07
C MET A 165 -37.28 -9.38 24.02
N LYS A 166 -38.07 -9.79 23.02
CA LYS A 166 -37.58 -10.58 21.89
C LYS A 166 -36.55 -9.81 21.05
N MET A 167 -36.82 -8.54 20.75
CA MET A 167 -35.89 -7.68 19.98
C MET A 167 -34.57 -7.47 20.73
N MET A 168 -34.61 -7.24 22.05
CA MET A 168 -33.37 -7.17 22.87
C MET A 168 -32.60 -8.49 22.88
N HIS A 169 -33.29 -9.63 22.92
CA HIS A 169 -32.63 -10.94 22.88
C HIS A 169 -32.04 -11.22 21.50
N ASP A 170 -32.75 -10.86 20.43
CA ASP A 170 -32.30 -11.03 19.04
C ASP A 170 -31.09 -10.11 18.75
N ASP A 171 -31.11 -8.85 19.19
CA ASP A 171 -29.99 -7.90 19.07
C ASP A 171 -28.76 -8.37 19.85
N ASN A 172 -28.95 -8.77 21.12
CA ASN A 172 -27.84 -9.24 21.96
C ASN A 172 -27.24 -10.55 21.43
N ASN A 173 -28.05 -11.41 20.80
CA ASN A 173 -27.57 -12.61 20.12
C ASN A 173 -26.80 -12.28 18.84
N ALA A 174 -27.27 -11.32 18.03
CA ALA A 174 -26.55 -10.88 16.84
C ALA A 174 -25.19 -10.24 17.18
N ASP A 175 -25.14 -9.42 18.23
CA ASP A 175 -23.89 -8.83 18.74
C ASP A 175 -22.90 -9.89 19.24
N LEU A 176 -23.42 -10.91 19.93
CA LEU A 176 -22.61 -12.03 20.42
C LEU A 176 -22.01 -12.83 19.26
N GLU A 177 -22.81 -13.11 18.22
CA GLU A 177 -22.35 -13.84 17.03
C GLU A 177 -21.35 -13.03 16.21
N PHE A 178 -21.56 -11.72 16.05
CA PHE A 178 -20.58 -10.85 15.40
C PHE A 178 -19.26 -10.83 16.15
N ARG A 179 -19.29 -10.73 17.48
CA ARG A 179 -18.08 -10.74 18.31
C ARG A 179 -17.34 -12.08 18.28
N LYS A 180 -18.06 -13.21 18.24
CA LYS A 180 -17.46 -14.54 18.02
C LYS A 180 -16.80 -14.64 16.66
N TYR A 181 -17.49 -14.21 15.60
CA TYR A 181 -16.95 -14.23 14.23
C TYR A 181 -15.67 -13.39 14.11
N GLN A 182 -15.65 -12.19 14.70
CA GLN A 182 -14.46 -11.34 14.74
C GLN A 182 -13.29 -12.02 15.45
N TYR A 183 -13.56 -12.66 16.60
CA TYR A 183 -12.53 -13.38 17.34
C TYR A 183 -12.00 -14.59 16.57
N GLU A 184 -12.88 -15.34 15.91
CA GLU A 184 -12.49 -16.49 15.08
C GLU A 184 -11.61 -16.05 13.90
N LYS A 185 -11.98 -14.94 13.23
CA LYS A 185 -11.18 -14.39 12.14
C LYS A 185 -9.80 -13.90 12.58
N ASP A 186 -9.70 -13.23 13.72
CA ASP A 186 -8.41 -12.81 14.30
C ASP A 186 -7.53 -14.02 14.66
N GLN A 187 -8.11 -15.12 15.16
CA GLN A 187 -7.36 -16.35 15.41
C GLN A 187 -6.89 -17.02 14.12
N GLU A 188 -7.75 -17.13 13.11
CA GLU A 188 -7.41 -17.71 11.81
C GLU A 188 -6.28 -16.92 11.13
N GLU A 189 -6.32 -15.58 11.19
CA GLU A 189 -5.26 -14.73 10.63
C GLU A 189 -3.92 -14.96 11.35
N ARG A 190 -3.94 -15.05 12.69
CA ARG A 190 -2.73 -15.34 13.48
C ARG A 190 -2.15 -16.70 13.18
N GLU A 191 -2.99 -17.71 12.96
CA GLU A 191 -2.56 -19.04 12.54
C GLU A 191 -1.96 -19.04 11.13
N ALA A 192 -2.58 -18.30 10.20
CA ALA A 192 -2.07 -18.14 8.84
C ALA A 192 -0.71 -17.41 8.80
N VAL A 193 -0.50 -16.43 9.67
CA VAL A 193 0.80 -15.75 9.83
C VAL A 193 1.84 -16.74 10.36
N ARG A 194 1.54 -17.46 11.44
CA ARG A 194 2.47 -18.48 11.98
C ARG A 194 2.81 -19.54 10.93
N SER A 195 1.81 -20.01 10.19
CA SER A 195 2.02 -21.03 9.14
C SER A 195 2.93 -20.52 8.02
N ARG A 196 2.72 -19.28 7.56
CA ARG A 196 3.59 -18.64 6.55
C ARG A 196 5.03 -18.50 7.04
N GLU A 197 5.23 -18.03 8.27
CA GLU A 197 6.58 -17.92 8.85
C GLU A 197 7.30 -19.28 8.98
N TYR A 198 6.55 -20.36 9.25
CA TYR A 198 7.12 -21.70 9.27
C TYR A 198 7.55 -22.15 7.88
N GLU A 199 6.73 -21.90 6.86
CA GLU A 199 7.05 -22.31 5.49
C GLU A 199 8.21 -21.48 4.92
N GLU A 200 8.26 -20.17 5.17
CA GLU A 200 9.40 -19.32 4.81
C GLU A 200 10.70 -19.82 5.44
N ARG A 201 10.68 -20.15 6.74
CA ARG A 201 11.84 -20.73 7.44
C ARG A 201 12.23 -22.12 6.96
N ARG A 202 11.32 -22.86 6.33
CA ARG A 202 11.63 -24.15 5.68
C ARG A 202 12.31 -23.92 4.34
N ILE A 203 11.74 -23.04 3.50
CA ILE A 203 12.30 -22.67 2.20
C ILE A 203 13.69 -22.06 2.36
N GLU A 204 13.89 -21.16 3.34
CA GLU A 204 15.19 -20.55 3.61
C GLU A 204 16.26 -21.59 3.98
N ARG A 205 15.91 -22.57 4.81
CA ARG A 205 16.81 -23.66 5.19
C ARG A 205 17.15 -24.58 4.01
N GLU A 206 16.16 -24.85 3.15
CA GLU A 206 16.36 -25.66 1.95
C GLU A 206 17.27 -24.93 0.94
N LEU A 207 17.02 -23.65 0.70
CA LEU A 207 17.86 -22.80 -0.15
C LEU A 207 19.29 -22.71 0.36
N GLN A 208 19.48 -22.54 1.68
CA GLN A 208 20.81 -22.49 2.29
C GLN A 208 21.56 -23.83 2.13
N ALA A 209 20.86 -24.96 2.29
CA ALA A 209 21.44 -26.28 2.07
C ALA A 209 21.81 -26.51 0.59
N GLU A 210 20.97 -26.07 -0.34
CA GLU A 210 21.24 -26.18 -1.78
C GLU A 210 22.40 -25.29 -2.22
N GLN A 211 22.50 -24.08 -1.69
CA GLN A 211 23.63 -23.18 -1.94
C GLN A 211 24.95 -23.81 -1.50
N LEU A 212 25.00 -24.38 -0.29
CA LEU A 212 26.19 -25.10 0.20
C LEU A 212 26.55 -26.32 -0.65
N ARG A 213 25.55 -27.03 -1.19
CA ARG A 213 25.77 -28.14 -2.12
C ARG A 213 26.38 -27.65 -3.44
N CYS A 214 25.81 -26.60 -4.03
CA CYS A 214 26.30 -26.00 -5.27
C CYS A 214 27.75 -25.50 -5.10
N ASP A 215 28.05 -24.81 -4.01
CA ASP A 215 29.41 -24.34 -3.69
C ASP A 215 30.41 -25.49 -3.59
N ARG A 216 30.03 -26.58 -2.91
CA ARG A 216 30.86 -27.77 -2.77
C ARG A 216 31.10 -28.47 -4.12
N GLU A 217 30.08 -28.56 -4.96
CA GLU A 217 30.19 -29.13 -6.31
C GLU A 217 31.06 -28.27 -7.24
N SER A 218 30.93 -26.94 -7.14
CA SER A 218 31.76 -25.97 -7.86
C SER A 218 33.24 -26.11 -7.46
N GLN A 219 33.55 -26.12 -6.15
CA GLN A 219 34.91 -26.33 -5.65
C GLN A 219 35.49 -27.68 -6.11
N ALA A 220 34.71 -28.75 -6.04
CA ALA A 220 35.15 -30.07 -6.51
C ALA A 220 35.46 -30.06 -8.02
N THR A 221 34.67 -29.34 -8.81
CA THR A 221 34.89 -29.21 -10.26
C THR A 221 36.12 -28.37 -10.59
N GLN A 222 36.36 -27.27 -9.87
CA GLN A 222 37.59 -26.48 -9.99
C GLN A 222 38.83 -27.30 -9.66
N LEU A 223 38.80 -28.09 -8.58
CA LEU A 223 39.91 -28.98 -8.21
C LEU A 223 40.17 -30.04 -9.28
N ARG A 224 39.12 -30.63 -9.87
CA ARG A 224 39.25 -31.58 -10.98
C ARG A 224 39.92 -30.95 -12.19
N MET A 225 39.46 -29.77 -12.63
CA MET A 225 40.07 -29.05 -13.76
C MET A 225 41.55 -28.72 -13.49
N HIS A 226 41.88 -28.28 -12.26
CA HIS A 226 43.25 -27.95 -11.90
C HIS A 226 44.17 -29.19 -11.94
N LEU A 227 43.72 -30.33 -11.39
CA LEU A 227 44.45 -31.59 -11.46
C LEU A 227 44.66 -32.06 -12.91
N GLU A 228 43.61 -31.97 -13.74
CA GLU A 228 43.69 -32.32 -15.16
C GLU A 228 44.70 -31.45 -15.92
N MET A 229 44.69 -30.14 -15.65
CA MET A 229 45.64 -29.18 -16.24
C MET A 229 47.09 -29.50 -15.84
N MET A 230 47.34 -29.83 -14.57
CA MET A 230 48.66 -30.28 -14.10
C MET A 230 49.10 -31.59 -14.76
N MET A 231 48.20 -32.56 -14.88
CA MET A 231 48.50 -33.86 -15.51
C MET A 231 48.83 -33.71 -17.00
N ASN A 232 48.11 -32.81 -17.70
CA ASN A 232 48.38 -32.47 -19.09
C ASN A 232 49.75 -31.77 -19.27
N MET A 233 50.13 -30.87 -18.35
CA MET A 233 51.46 -30.24 -18.36
C MET A 233 52.59 -31.27 -18.17
N ILE A 234 52.46 -32.18 -17.19
CA ILE A 234 53.45 -33.23 -16.95
C ILE A 234 53.57 -34.16 -18.17
N THR A 235 52.45 -34.54 -18.77
CA THR A 235 52.42 -35.39 -19.96
C THR A 235 53.08 -34.70 -21.16
N SER A 236 52.84 -33.40 -21.35
CA SER A 236 53.49 -32.59 -22.40
C SER A 236 55.00 -32.48 -22.19
N MET A 237 55.44 -32.24 -20.96
CA MET A 237 56.86 -32.18 -20.59
C MET A 237 57.57 -33.52 -20.81
N ASN A 238 56.91 -34.64 -20.55
CA ASN A 238 57.49 -35.97 -20.79
C ASN A 238 57.51 -36.40 -22.26
N LYS A 239 56.68 -35.79 -23.13
CA LYS A 239 56.71 -36.02 -24.60
C LYS A 239 57.75 -35.18 -25.33
N SER A 240 58.30 -34.15 -24.70
CA SER A 240 59.33 -33.25 -25.29
C SER A 240 60.77 -33.64 -24.92
N LYS A 241 60.99 -34.81 -24.31
CA LYS A 241 62.30 -35.42 -24.05
C LYS A 241 62.44 -36.69 -24.89
#